data_AF-A0AA37FGL7-F1
#
_entry.id   AF-A0AA37FGL7-F1
#
_cell.length_a   1.000
_cell.length_b   1.000
_cell.length_c   1.000
_cell.angle_alpha   90.00
_cell.angle_beta   90.00
_cell.angle_gamma   90.00
#
_symmetry.space_group_name_H-M   'P 1'
#
loop_
_entity.id
_entity.type
_entity.pdbx_description
1 polymer ?
#
loop_
_entity_poly.entity_id
_entity_poly.type
_entity_poly.pdbx_seq_one_letter_code
_entity_poly.pdbx_strand_id
1 'polypeptide(L)'
;MIFHSLEVRQKALTLLRDGIPNSEVARRLGIAKGTVGYWKHKDLAKRGECPGRRSPLCPRCDGRELDAPAYVQLLGLYLGDGHIVCRAAHGSPSLSITMDDAWPGIQDECESVMRAVLPDNSVHRVTRIGCHDIKVYSNHLPCLFPQHGPGPKNARSIVLAEWQRELVDAHPWKLIRGLIHSDGCRLTNWTVRTVGGEKKRYEYPRYWFTNTSDDIRELFTDTLDKVGVMWTSCPRGGVPYNISVARKPSVALMDAHVGPKY
;
A
#
# COMPACT_ATOMS: atom_id res chain seq x y z
N MET A 1 25.45 27.84 14.95
CA MET A 1 26.21 26.63 14.56
C MET A 1 27.40 26.56 15.50
N ILE A 2 27.47 25.57 16.40
CA ILE A 2 28.58 25.47 17.36
C ILE A 2 29.79 24.90 16.62
N PHE A 3 30.84 25.71 16.45
CA PHE A 3 32.10 25.27 15.87
C PHE A 3 32.98 24.71 16.99
N HIS A 4 33.23 23.40 16.96
CA HIS A 4 34.21 22.77 17.85
C HIS A 4 35.61 22.87 17.21
N SER A 5 36.64 22.96 18.04
CA SER A 5 38.03 23.01 17.56
C SER A 5 38.42 21.72 16.83
N LEU A 6 39.42 21.82 15.93
CA LEU A 6 39.95 20.68 15.20
C LEU A 6 40.50 19.59 16.13
N GLU A 7 41.12 19.99 17.25
CA GLU A 7 41.64 19.09 18.27
C GLU A 7 40.54 18.23 18.92
N VAL A 8 39.42 18.86 19.28
CA VAL A 8 38.27 18.17 19.86
C VAL A 8 37.68 17.16 18.86
N ARG A 9 37.63 17.52 17.58
CA ARG A 9 37.20 16.62 16.51
C ARG A 9 38.16 15.44 16.34
N GLN A 10 39.48 15.68 16.32
CA GLN A 10 40.47 14.62 16.19
C GLN A 10 40.40 13.65 17.38
N LYS A 11 40.30 14.17 18.61
CA LYS A 11 40.14 13.35 19.83
C LYS A 11 38.87 12.50 19.78
N ALA A 12 37.75 13.05 19.31
CA ALA A 12 36.52 12.31 19.11
C ALA A 12 36.69 11.18 18.07
N LEU A 13 37.37 11.45 16.95
CA LEU A 13 37.61 10.45 15.90
C LEU A 13 38.51 9.32 16.38
N THR A 14 39.55 9.59 17.17
CA THR A 14 40.39 8.54 17.77
C THR A 14 39.56 7.61 18.64
N LEU A 15 38.77 8.16 19.59
CA LEU A 15 37.92 7.34 20.46
C LEU A 15 36.88 6.51 19.67
N LEU A 16 36.34 7.06 18.58
CA LEU A 16 35.40 6.35 17.71
C LEU A 16 36.06 5.20 16.93
N ARG A 17 37.33 5.37 16.53
CA ARG A 17 38.11 4.33 15.84
C ARG A 17 38.52 3.22 16.79
N ASP A 18 38.72 3.53 18.06
CA ASP A 18 38.96 2.57 19.15
C ASP A 18 37.70 1.77 19.54
N GLY A 19 36.58 1.95 18.83
CA GLY A 19 35.34 1.20 19.02
C GLY A 19 34.42 1.74 20.12
N ILE A 20 34.72 2.92 20.71
CA ILE A 20 33.87 3.50 21.75
C ILE A 20 32.54 3.97 21.14
N PRO A 21 31.38 3.64 21.76
CA PRO A 21 30.08 4.01 21.24
C PRO A 21 29.88 5.54 21.23
N ASN A 22 29.14 6.03 20.23
CA ASN A 22 28.92 7.48 20.01
C ASN A 22 28.37 8.19 21.25
N SER A 23 27.50 7.53 22.03
CA SER A 23 26.91 8.07 23.25
C SER A 23 27.96 8.36 24.33
N GLU A 24 28.96 7.50 24.44
CA GLU A 24 30.04 7.61 25.41
C GLU A 24 31.05 8.66 25.00
N VAL A 25 31.40 8.75 23.71
CA VAL A 25 32.25 9.83 23.17
C VAL A 25 31.58 11.21 23.36
N ALA A 26 30.29 11.30 23.08
CA ALA A 26 29.49 12.51 23.31
C ALA A 26 29.52 12.95 24.78
N ARG A 27 29.34 11.99 25.71
CA ARG A 27 29.40 12.25 27.16
C ARG A 27 30.78 12.71 27.61
N ARG A 28 31.85 12.03 27.18
CA ARG A 28 33.24 12.34 27.58
C ARG A 28 33.72 13.71 27.12
N LEU A 29 33.25 14.16 25.96
CA LEU A 29 33.71 15.40 25.34
C LEU A 29 32.70 16.56 25.51
N GLY A 30 31.54 16.32 26.11
CA GLY A 30 30.50 17.34 26.26
C GLY A 30 29.89 17.78 24.92
N ILE A 31 29.82 16.89 23.93
CA ILE A 31 29.40 17.19 22.56
C ILE A 31 28.05 16.56 22.28
N ALA A 32 27.20 17.22 21.49
CA ALA A 32 25.95 16.65 21.02
C ALA A 32 26.18 15.33 20.25
N LYS A 33 25.38 14.29 20.55
CA LYS A 33 25.45 12.97 19.88
C LYS A 33 25.39 13.08 18.35
N GLY A 34 24.59 14.01 17.83
CA GLY A 34 24.46 14.26 16.39
C GLY A 34 25.77 14.73 15.76
N THR A 35 26.51 15.62 16.43
CA THR A 35 27.82 16.11 15.94
C THR A 35 28.86 15.00 15.90
N VAL A 36 28.93 14.18 16.95
CA VAL A 36 29.81 13.00 17.00
C VAL A 36 29.47 12.01 15.89
N GLY A 37 28.17 11.74 15.68
CA GLY A 37 27.68 10.89 14.59
C GLY A 37 28.05 11.44 13.20
N TYR A 38 27.93 12.75 12.99
CA TYR A 38 28.32 13.40 11.74
C TYR A 38 29.83 13.29 11.49
N TRP A 39 30.67 13.49 12.51
CA TRP A 39 32.11 13.32 12.38
C TRP A 39 32.48 11.88 12.05
N LYS A 40 31.87 10.90 12.71
CA LYS A 40 32.03 9.48 12.39
C LYS A 40 31.70 9.20 10.92
N HIS A 41 30.55 9.68 10.45
CA HIS A 41 30.12 9.49 9.07
C HIS A 41 31.10 10.13 8.07
N LYS A 42 31.55 11.37 8.31
CA LYS A 42 32.53 12.04 7.45
C LYS A 42 33.90 11.33 7.45
N ASP A 43 34.30 10.74 8.57
CA ASP A 43 35.54 9.96 8.67
C ASP A 43 35.47 8.66 7.87
N LEU A 44 34.38 7.89 8.05
CA LEU A 44 34.10 6.69 7.28
C LEU A 44 34.00 7.00 5.76
N ALA A 45 33.37 8.11 5.40
CA ALA A 45 33.24 8.54 4.00
C ALA A 45 34.59 8.85 3.36
N LYS A 46 35.50 9.51 4.10
CA LYS A 46 36.88 9.76 3.62
C LYS A 46 37.68 8.48 3.42
N ARG A 47 37.38 7.44 4.20
CA ARG A 47 38.04 6.14 4.15
C ARG A 47 37.39 5.15 3.16
N GLY A 48 36.25 5.49 2.57
CA GLY A 48 35.47 4.55 1.77
C GLY A 48 34.84 3.42 2.59
N GLU A 49 34.78 3.55 3.91
CA GLU A 49 34.28 2.54 4.85
C GLU A 49 32.87 2.85 5.35
N CYS A 50 32.17 3.80 4.72
CA CYS A 50 30.77 4.00 5.00
C CYS A 50 30.03 2.67 4.78
N PRO A 51 29.21 2.20 5.75
CA PRO A 51 28.29 1.12 5.49
C PRO A 51 27.52 1.45 4.22
N GLY A 52 27.61 0.58 3.21
CA GLY A 52 26.83 0.75 1.99
C GLY A 52 25.37 0.97 2.35
N ARG A 53 24.66 1.78 1.55
CA ARG A 53 23.22 1.94 1.75
C ARG A 53 22.61 0.54 1.63
N ARG A 54 21.96 0.03 2.69
CA ARG A 54 21.18 -1.21 2.58
C ARG A 54 20.19 -0.96 1.46
N SER A 55 20.33 -1.72 0.37
CA SER A 55 19.33 -1.73 -0.69
C SER A 55 18.37 -2.86 -0.34
N PRO A 56 17.10 -2.55 -0.05
CA PRO A 56 16.06 -3.57 0.07
C PRO A 56 16.12 -4.51 -1.14
N LEU A 57 16.07 -5.82 -0.92
CA LEU A 57 16.09 -6.78 -2.02
C LEU A 57 14.75 -6.74 -2.76
N CYS A 58 14.81 -6.65 -4.08
CA CYS A 58 13.64 -6.67 -4.94
C CYS A 58 13.32 -8.10 -5.37
N PRO A 59 12.06 -8.54 -5.24
CA PRO A 59 11.63 -9.81 -5.82
C PRO A 59 11.83 -9.92 -7.33
N ARG A 60 11.86 -8.78 -8.03
CA ARG A 60 12.01 -8.73 -9.49
C ARG A 60 13.46 -8.60 -9.94
N CYS A 61 14.27 -7.82 -9.24
CA CYS A 61 15.67 -7.58 -9.63
C CYS A 61 16.65 -8.58 -9.00
N ASP A 62 16.38 -8.99 -7.76
CA ASP A 62 17.33 -9.74 -6.93
C ASP A 62 16.85 -11.18 -6.63
N GLY A 63 15.70 -11.58 -7.17
CA GLY A 63 15.17 -12.95 -7.01
C GLY A 63 14.67 -13.28 -5.59
N ARG A 64 14.40 -12.27 -4.76
CA ARG A 64 13.75 -12.46 -3.46
C ARG A 64 12.37 -13.08 -3.63
N GLU A 65 11.98 -13.95 -2.71
CA GLU A 65 10.60 -14.44 -2.67
C GLU A 65 9.60 -13.30 -2.41
N LEU A 66 8.50 -13.29 -3.16
CA LEU A 66 7.40 -12.35 -2.99
C LEU A 66 6.23 -13.07 -2.32
N ASP A 67 5.70 -12.49 -1.24
CA ASP A 67 4.41 -12.92 -0.70
C ASP A 67 3.31 -12.60 -1.72
N ALA A 68 2.99 -13.58 -2.56
CA ALA A 68 2.07 -13.44 -3.67
C ALA A 68 0.65 -13.04 -3.23
N PRO A 69 0.02 -13.70 -2.23
CA PRO A 69 -1.29 -13.27 -1.72
C PRO A 69 -1.29 -11.82 -1.21
N ALA A 70 -0.27 -11.42 -0.44
CA ALA A 70 -0.17 -10.06 0.06
C ALA A 70 0.03 -9.07 -1.10
N TYR A 71 0.89 -9.38 -2.05
CA TYR A 71 1.12 -8.55 -3.23
C TYR A 71 -0.16 -8.31 -4.03
N VAL A 72 -0.92 -9.37 -4.30
CA VAL A 72 -2.16 -9.28 -5.09
C VAL A 72 -3.21 -8.44 -4.35
N GLN A 73 -3.29 -8.56 -3.02
CA GLN A 73 -4.14 -7.69 -2.22
C GLN A 73 -3.67 -6.23 -2.25
N LEU A 74 -2.36 -5.99 -2.13
CA LEU A 74 -1.77 -4.65 -2.23
C LEU A 74 -2.01 -4.02 -3.59
N LEU A 75 -1.96 -4.83 -4.66
CA LEU A 75 -2.26 -4.40 -6.02
C LEU A 75 -3.70 -3.87 -6.11
N GLY A 76 -4.68 -4.58 -5.55
CA GLY A 76 -6.06 -4.10 -5.49
C GLY A 76 -6.19 -2.76 -4.74
N LEU A 77 -5.60 -2.66 -3.55
CA LEU A 77 -5.60 -1.43 -2.76
C LEU A 77 -4.89 -0.27 -3.49
N TYR A 78 -3.80 -0.56 -4.19
CA TYR A 78 -3.08 0.41 -5.02
C TYR A 78 -3.94 0.93 -6.16
N LEU A 79 -4.65 0.03 -6.85
CA LEU A 79 -5.47 0.38 -8.00
C LEU A 79 -6.67 1.25 -7.62
N GLY A 80 -7.24 1.09 -6.42
CA GLY A 80 -8.30 1.99 -5.94
C GLY A 80 -7.80 3.28 -5.30
N ASP A 81 -7.38 3.22 -4.03
CA ASP A 81 -7.01 4.41 -3.24
C ASP A 81 -5.51 4.74 -3.23
N GLY A 82 -4.70 3.87 -3.84
CA GLY A 82 -3.25 4.06 -3.85
C GLY A 82 -2.73 4.98 -4.94
N HIS A 83 -1.58 5.60 -4.66
CA HIS A 83 -0.81 6.33 -5.66
C HIS A 83 0.69 6.21 -5.40
N ILE A 84 1.48 6.23 -6.47
CA ILE A 84 2.95 6.22 -6.41
C ILE A 84 3.45 7.58 -6.88
N VAL A 85 4.30 8.19 -6.07
CA VAL A 85 4.94 9.47 -6.35
C VAL A 85 6.43 9.24 -6.59
N CYS A 86 6.88 9.54 -7.80
CA CYS A 86 8.29 9.57 -8.19
C CYS A 86 8.71 11.03 -8.41
N ARG A 87 9.14 11.73 -7.36
CA ARG A 87 9.68 13.10 -7.50
C ARG A 87 11.19 13.05 -7.53
N ALA A 88 11.82 13.70 -8.51
CA ALA A 88 13.28 13.79 -8.60
C ALA A 88 13.93 14.40 -7.33
N ALA A 89 13.22 15.29 -6.63
CA ALA A 89 13.65 15.87 -5.36
C ALA A 89 13.59 14.89 -4.17
N HIS A 90 12.81 13.81 -4.26
CA HIS A 90 12.76 12.77 -3.24
C HIS A 90 13.66 11.61 -3.69
N GLY A 91 14.66 11.27 -2.88
CA GLY A 91 15.66 10.26 -3.22
C GLY A 91 15.13 8.82 -3.41
N SER A 92 13.83 8.59 -3.20
CA SER A 92 13.14 7.33 -3.44
C SER A 92 11.65 7.56 -3.75
N PRO A 93 11.03 6.78 -4.66
CA PRO A 93 9.59 6.74 -4.86
C PRO A 93 8.83 6.40 -3.57
N SER A 94 7.59 6.88 -3.46
CA SER A 94 6.70 6.54 -2.35
C SER A 94 5.35 6.05 -2.83
N LEU A 95 4.88 4.94 -2.25
CA LEU A 95 3.52 4.45 -2.36
C LEU A 95 2.75 4.94 -1.14
N SER A 96 1.61 5.58 -1.38
CA SER A 96 0.66 5.98 -0.35
C SER A 96 -0.70 5.37 -0.68
N ILE A 97 -1.37 4.80 0.31
CA ILE A 97 -2.76 4.35 0.23
C ILE A 97 -3.53 5.09 1.31
N THR A 98 -4.49 5.91 0.90
CA THR A 98 -5.28 6.73 1.81
C THR A 98 -6.47 5.92 2.32
N MET A 99 -6.64 5.85 3.64
CA MET A 99 -7.66 5.03 4.29
C MET A 99 -8.40 5.84 5.35
N ASP A 100 -9.73 5.78 5.34
CA ASP A 100 -10.61 6.52 6.26
C ASP A 100 -10.46 6.05 7.72
N ASP A 101 -10.58 6.99 8.66
CA ASP A 101 -10.49 6.72 10.10
C ASP A 101 -11.69 5.92 10.65
N ALA A 102 -12.79 5.86 9.91
CA ALA A 102 -13.93 5.01 10.22
C ALA A 102 -13.64 3.51 10.09
N TRP A 103 -12.54 3.11 9.44
CA TRP A 103 -12.20 1.70 9.16
C TRP A 103 -10.78 1.32 9.63
N PRO A 104 -10.50 1.38 10.94
CA PRO A 104 -9.17 1.10 11.49
C PRO A 104 -8.67 -0.33 11.18
N GLY A 105 -9.55 -1.33 11.10
CA GLY A 105 -9.17 -2.69 10.75
C GLY A 105 -8.62 -2.81 9.32
N ILE A 106 -9.18 -2.03 8.38
CA ILE A 106 -8.65 -1.95 7.01
C ILE A 106 -7.30 -1.25 6.98
N GLN A 107 -7.08 -0.24 7.83
CA GLN A 107 -5.77 0.41 7.96
C GLN A 107 -4.70 -0.58 8.44
N ASP A 108 -5.01 -1.36 9.47
CA ASP A 108 -4.13 -2.41 10.02
C ASP A 108 -3.81 -3.46 8.96
N GLU A 109 -4.82 -3.89 8.20
CA GLU A 109 -4.66 -4.86 7.12
C GLU A 109 -3.80 -4.31 5.98
N CYS A 110 -4.03 -3.07 5.55
CA CYS A 110 -3.23 -2.40 4.52
C CYS A 110 -1.77 -2.30 4.94
N GLU A 111 -1.51 -1.94 6.20
CA GLU A 111 -0.15 -1.85 6.74
C GLU A 111 0.53 -3.22 6.81
N SER A 112 -0.18 -4.25 7.25
CA SER A 112 0.30 -5.64 7.29
C SER A 112 0.69 -6.14 5.90
N VAL A 113 -0.19 -5.93 4.92
CA VAL A 113 0.04 -6.32 3.53
C VAL A 113 1.23 -5.56 2.92
N MET A 114 1.37 -4.25 3.17
CA MET A 114 2.54 -3.49 2.74
C MET A 114 3.84 -4.04 3.33
N ARG A 115 3.84 -4.40 4.62
CA ARG A 115 5.02 -4.99 5.29
C ARG A 115 5.39 -6.36 4.75
N ALA A 116 4.42 -7.19 4.41
CA ALA A 116 4.69 -8.52 3.83
C ALA A 116 5.36 -8.41 2.44
N VAL A 117 4.89 -7.45 1.62
CA VAL A 117 5.45 -7.22 0.28
C VAL A 117 6.84 -6.57 0.35
N LEU A 118 7.02 -5.61 1.26
CA LEU A 118 8.24 -4.80 1.41
C LEU A 118 8.80 -4.89 2.85
N PRO A 119 9.29 -6.06 3.29
CA PRO A 119 9.68 -6.30 4.69
C PRO A 119 10.95 -5.55 5.11
N ASP A 120 11.81 -5.22 4.14
CA ASP A 120 13.03 -4.45 4.37
C ASP A 120 12.76 -2.92 4.42
N ASN A 121 11.52 -2.49 4.22
CA ASN A 121 11.12 -1.09 4.20
C ASN A 121 10.25 -0.75 5.40
N SER A 122 10.44 0.46 5.93
CA SER A 122 9.55 0.99 6.97
C SER A 122 8.22 1.45 6.36
N VAL A 123 7.13 0.93 6.92
CA VAL A 123 5.77 1.40 6.65
C VAL A 123 5.37 2.39 7.74
N HIS A 124 4.79 3.51 7.32
CA HIS A 124 4.43 4.62 8.17
C HIS A 124 2.94 4.95 8.01
N ARG A 125 2.29 5.38 9.11
CA ARG A 125 1.00 6.06 9.04
C ARG A 125 1.23 7.56 9.06
N VAL A 126 0.70 8.27 8.08
CA VAL A 126 0.75 9.73 8.03
C VAL A 126 -0.67 10.25 8.20
N THR A 127 -0.93 10.94 9.31
CA THR A 127 -2.25 11.50 9.63
C THR A 127 -2.66 12.57 8.61
N ARG A 128 -3.91 12.49 8.18
CA ARG A 128 -4.65 13.46 7.39
C ARG A 128 -5.97 13.79 8.09
N ILE A 129 -6.72 14.75 7.56
CA ILE A 129 -8.01 15.12 8.14
C ILE A 129 -9.02 14.00 7.82
N GLY A 130 -9.40 13.23 8.85
CA GLY A 130 -10.38 12.14 8.74
C GLY A 130 -9.87 10.85 8.10
N CYS A 131 -8.57 10.74 7.83
CA CYS A 131 -7.96 9.56 7.23
C CYS A 131 -6.46 9.46 7.55
N HIS A 132 -5.86 8.33 7.23
CA HIS A 132 -4.42 8.10 7.27
C HIS A 132 -3.89 7.67 5.90
N ASP A 133 -2.74 8.23 5.50
CA ASP A 133 -1.95 7.65 4.41
C ASP A 133 -1.07 6.54 4.99
N ILE A 134 -1.34 5.29 4.61
CA ILE A 134 -0.42 4.17 4.86
C ILE A 134 0.66 4.24 3.77
N LYS A 135 1.90 4.47 4.18
CA LYS A 135 2.96 4.92 3.28
C LYS A 135 4.24 4.12 3.40
N VAL A 136 4.86 3.82 2.25
CA VAL A 136 6.16 3.17 2.16
C VAL A 136 7.04 3.83 1.08
N TYR A 137 8.34 3.85 1.32
CA TYR A 137 9.34 4.38 0.39
C TYR A 137 10.22 3.25 -0.11
N SER A 138 10.32 3.06 -1.43
CA SER A 138 11.23 2.07 -2.03
C SER A 138 11.54 2.42 -3.48
N ASN A 139 12.79 2.21 -3.88
CA ASN A 139 13.24 2.34 -5.27
C ASN A 139 12.65 1.24 -6.18
N HIS A 140 12.13 0.17 -5.58
CA HIS A 140 11.55 -0.97 -6.31
C HIS A 140 10.03 -0.89 -6.47
N LEU A 141 9.38 0.18 -6.03
CA LEU A 141 7.95 0.40 -6.31
C LEU A 141 7.64 0.37 -7.81
N PRO A 142 8.44 1.00 -8.70
CA PRO A 142 8.27 0.86 -10.15
C PRO A 142 8.33 -0.58 -10.67
N CYS A 143 9.19 -1.42 -10.07
CA CYS A 143 9.34 -2.82 -10.46
C CYS A 143 8.12 -3.67 -10.07
N LEU A 144 7.50 -3.33 -8.92
CA LEU A 144 6.35 -4.04 -8.37
C LEU A 144 5.02 -3.53 -8.92
N PHE A 145 4.92 -2.25 -9.27
CA PHE A 145 3.70 -1.63 -9.79
C PHE A 145 4.01 -0.95 -11.13
N PRO A 146 4.23 -1.72 -12.20
CA PRO A 146 4.56 -1.16 -13.52
C PRO A 146 3.42 -0.32 -14.12
N GLN A 147 2.21 -0.36 -13.52
CA GLN A 147 1.06 0.48 -13.86
C GLN A 147 1.26 1.96 -13.47
N HIS A 148 2.31 2.31 -12.71
CA HIS A 148 2.59 3.70 -12.41
C HIS A 148 3.01 4.46 -13.68
N GLY A 149 2.67 5.74 -13.74
CA GLY A 149 2.93 6.60 -14.90
C GLY A 149 2.45 8.03 -14.65
N PRO A 150 2.79 8.97 -15.55
CA PRO A 150 2.37 10.37 -15.43
C PRO A 150 0.85 10.52 -15.51
N GLY A 151 0.33 11.57 -14.89
CA GLY A 151 -1.08 11.92 -14.93
C GLY A 151 -1.99 11.10 -14.01
N PRO A 152 -3.31 11.36 -14.05
CA PRO A 152 -4.31 10.65 -13.26
C PRO A 152 -4.35 9.16 -13.58
N LYS A 153 -4.48 8.32 -12.55
CA LYS A 153 -4.50 6.85 -12.67
C LYS A 153 -5.65 6.32 -13.55
N ASN A 154 -6.79 7.01 -13.55
CA ASN A 154 -7.94 6.63 -14.35
C ASN A 154 -7.85 7.03 -15.83
N ALA A 155 -6.90 7.91 -16.19
CA ALA A 155 -6.71 8.39 -17.55
C ALA A 155 -5.55 7.68 -18.28
N ARG A 156 -4.87 6.75 -17.60
CA ARG A 156 -3.75 5.97 -18.16
C ARG A 156 -4.17 4.51 -18.28
N SER A 157 -3.52 3.79 -19.18
CA SER A 157 -3.75 2.36 -19.33
C SER A 157 -3.21 1.57 -18.13
N ILE A 158 -4.03 0.65 -17.61
CA ILE A 158 -3.74 -0.23 -16.49
C ILE A 158 -3.72 -1.67 -17.02
N VAL A 159 -2.55 -2.08 -17.51
CA VAL A 159 -2.34 -3.46 -17.98
C VAL A 159 -1.50 -4.21 -16.98
N LEU A 160 -1.95 -5.40 -16.58
CA LEU A 160 -1.14 -6.30 -15.75
C LEU A 160 -0.02 -6.93 -16.58
N ALA A 161 1.20 -6.88 -16.06
CA ALA A 161 2.28 -7.68 -16.60
C ALA A 161 1.98 -9.18 -16.45
N GLU A 162 2.62 -10.01 -17.26
CA GLU A 162 2.35 -11.45 -17.31
C GLU A 162 2.42 -12.13 -15.93
N TRP A 163 3.53 -11.92 -15.21
CA TRP A 163 3.68 -12.42 -13.84
C TRP A 163 2.60 -11.89 -12.87
N GLN A 164 2.10 -10.65 -13.05
CA GLN A 164 1.01 -10.13 -12.20
C GLN A 164 -0.29 -10.88 -12.48
N ARG A 165 -0.55 -11.21 -13.76
CA ARG A 165 -1.74 -12.00 -14.14
C ARG A 165 -1.67 -13.40 -13.53
N GLU A 166 -0.52 -14.06 -13.58
CA GLU A 166 -0.33 -15.37 -12.95
C GLU A 166 -0.64 -15.33 -11.44
N LEU A 167 -0.13 -14.32 -10.73
CA LEU A 167 -0.40 -14.17 -9.30
C LEU A 167 -1.88 -13.85 -9.02
N VAL A 168 -2.50 -12.98 -9.84
CA VAL A 168 -3.93 -12.66 -9.72
C VAL A 168 -4.79 -13.90 -9.96
N ASP A 169 -4.43 -14.73 -10.94
CA ASP A 169 -5.17 -15.94 -11.28
C ASP A 169 -5.02 -17.02 -10.21
N ALA A 170 -3.87 -17.07 -9.54
CA ALA A 170 -3.65 -17.93 -8.37
C ALA A 170 -4.36 -17.42 -7.11
N HIS A 171 -4.55 -16.10 -6.97
CA HIS A 171 -5.10 -15.46 -5.77
C HIS A 171 -6.22 -14.44 -6.07
N PRO A 172 -7.28 -14.80 -6.82
CA PRO A 172 -8.27 -13.84 -7.33
C PRO A 172 -9.02 -13.13 -6.18
N TRP A 173 -9.33 -13.86 -5.12
CA TRP A 173 -9.98 -13.31 -3.94
C TRP A 173 -9.18 -12.24 -3.22
N LYS A 174 -7.84 -12.27 -3.30
CA LYS A 174 -6.99 -11.22 -2.71
C LYS A 174 -7.11 -9.93 -3.50
N LEU A 175 -7.21 -10.00 -4.83
CA LEU A 175 -7.42 -8.83 -5.67
C LEU A 175 -8.80 -8.22 -5.42
N ILE A 176 -9.84 -9.07 -5.44
CA ILE A 176 -11.24 -8.67 -5.15
C ILE A 176 -11.31 -7.97 -3.79
N ARG A 177 -10.69 -8.56 -2.76
CA ARG A 177 -10.67 -7.98 -1.41
C ARG A 177 -10.02 -6.61 -1.39
N GLY A 178 -8.85 -6.46 -2.02
CA GLY A 178 -8.15 -5.17 -2.13
C GLY A 178 -9.00 -4.10 -2.81
N LEU A 179 -9.59 -4.41 -3.96
CA LEU A 179 -10.43 -3.47 -4.72
C LEU A 179 -11.73 -3.10 -3.99
N ILE A 180 -12.36 -4.05 -3.30
CA ILE A 180 -13.56 -3.77 -2.49
C ILE A 180 -13.21 -2.94 -1.26
N HIS A 181 -12.05 -3.20 -0.64
CA HIS A 181 -11.61 -2.45 0.53
C HIS A 181 -11.29 -0.99 0.23
N SER A 182 -10.82 -0.69 -0.98
CA SER A 182 -10.67 0.69 -1.45
C SER A 182 -11.98 1.28 -1.99
N ASP A 183 -12.39 0.90 -3.20
CA ASP A 183 -13.44 1.62 -3.96
C ASP A 183 -14.79 0.90 -3.91
N GLY A 184 -14.88 -0.17 -3.14
CA GLY A 184 -16.10 -0.92 -2.94
C GLY A 184 -16.78 -0.62 -1.62
N CYS A 185 -18.04 -1.05 -1.51
CA CYS A 185 -18.74 -1.08 -0.25
C CYS A 185 -19.68 -2.28 -0.19
N ARG A 186 -19.97 -2.71 1.04
CA ARG A 186 -21.01 -3.68 1.33
C ARG A 186 -22.13 -2.94 2.05
N LEU A 187 -23.33 -2.99 1.50
CA LEU A 187 -24.49 -2.30 2.07
C LEU A 187 -25.70 -3.23 2.15
N THR A 188 -26.61 -2.93 3.06
CA THR A 188 -27.89 -3.61 3.18
C THR A 188 -28.97 -2.74 2.56
N ASN A 189 -29.48 -3.15 1.41
CA ASN A 189 -30.67 -2.52 0.84
C ASN A 189 -31.92 -3.11 1.48
N TRP A 190 -33.01 -2.35 1.41
CA TRP A 190 -34.31 -2.83 1.86
C TRP A 190 -35.43 -2.43 0.90
N THR A 191 -36.50 -3.20 0.89
CA THR A 191 -37.73 -2.93 0.15
C THR A 191 -38.94 -3.38 0.96
N VAL A 192 -40.11 -2.82 0.69
CA VAL A 192 -41.36 -3.23 1.34
C VAL A 192 -42.23 -3.90 0.29
N ARG A 193 -42.70 -5.12 0.57
CA ARG A 193 -43.70 -5.81 -0.26
C ARG A 193 -44.91 -6.18 0.58
N THR A 194 -46.10 -6.02 0.01
CA THR A 194 -47.33 -6.50 0.62
C THR A 194 -47.47 -7.99 0.34
N VAL A 195 -47.56 -8.81 1.39
CA VAL A 195 -47.78 -10.26 1.28
C VAL A 195 -48.93 -10.62 2.20
N GLY A 196 -50.03 -11.12 1.62
CA GLY A 196 -51.24 -11.45 2.39
C GLY A 196 -51.93 -10.24 3.04
N GLY A 197 -51.84 -9.05 2.44
CA GLY A 197 -52.40 -7.81 2.99
C GLY A 197 -51.49 -7.07 3.98
N GLU A 198 -50.43 -7.70 4.47
CA GLU A 198 -49.46 -7.08 5.39
C GLU A 198 -48.22 -6.58 4.67
N LYS A 199 -47.74 -5.38 5.04
CA LYS A 199 -46.49 -4.82 4.53
C LYS A 199 -45.31 -5.48 5.26
N LYS A 200 -44.50 -6.26 4.53
CA LYS A 200 -43.25 -6.87 5.04
C LYS A 200 -42.03 -6.16 4.46
N ARG A 201 -41.08 -5.80 5.33
CA ARG A 201 -39.76 -5.26 4.96
C ARG A 201 -38.82 -6.43 4.66
N TYR A 202 -38.19 -6.39 3.49
CA TYR A 202 -37.20 -7.34 3.03
C TYR A 202 -35.86 -6.65 2.91
N GLU A 203 -34.87 -7.18 3.57
CA GLU A 203 -33.49 -6.69 3.53
C GLU A 203 -32.63 -7.63 2.68
N TYR A 204 -31.74 -7.07 1.88
CA TYR A 204 -30.84 -7.83 1.04
C TYR A 204 -29.46 -7.16 0.99
N PRO A 205 -28.40 -7.87 1.40
CA PRO A 205 -27.04 -7.37 1.29
C PRO A 205 -26.63 -7.29 -0.18
N ARG A 206 -25.78 -6.31 -0.48
CA ARG A 206 -25.24 -6.06 -1.82
C ARG A 206 -23.83 -5.49 -1.69
N TYR A 207 -22.96 -5.90 -2.59
CA TYR A 207 -21.70 -5.21 -2.83
C TYR A 207 -21.84 -4.23 -4.00
N TRP A 208 -21.21 -3.08 -3.85
CA TRP A 208 -20.98 -2.12 -4.91
C TRP A 208 -19.49 -1.91 -5.08
N PHE A 209 -19.08 -1.66 -6.31
CA PHE A 209 -17.74 -1.21 -6.67
C PHE A 209 -17.88 -0.08 -7.69
N THR A 210 -17.20 1.03 -7.46
CA THR A 210 -17.28 2.21 -8.33
C THR A 210 -15.90 2.68 -8.69
N ASN A 211 -15.53 2.61 -9.98
CA ASN A 211 -14.24 3.13 -10.45
C ASN A 211 -14.39 3.80 -11.83
N THR A 212 -13.67 4.89 -12.06
CA THR A 212 -13.74 5.64 -13.32
C THR A 212 -12.86 5.05 -14.42
N SER A 213 -11.85 4.26 -14.08
CA SER A 213 -11.01 3.55 -15.04
C SER A 213 -11.72 2.32 -15.59
N ASP A 214 -11.81 2.24 -16.91
CA ASP A 214 -12.40 1.10 -17.62
C ASP A 214 -11.56 -0.17 -17.38
N ASP A 215 -10.23 -0.06 -17.54
CA ASP A 215 -9.28 -1.15 -17.29
C ASP A 215 -9.38 -1.74 -15.87
N ILE A 216 -9.54 -0.90 -14.83
CA ILE A 216 -9.70 -1.39 -13.45
C ILE A 216 -11.05 -2.08 -13.27
N ARG A 217 -12.12 -1.56 -13.89
CA ARG A 217 -13.44 -2.22 -13.84
C ARG A 217 -13.41 -3.57 -14.55
N GLU A 218 -12.79 -3.64 -15.73
CA GLU A 218 -12.64 -4.89 -16.48
C GLU A 218 -11.82 -5.91 -15.69
N LEU A 219 -10.68 -5.50 -15.13
CA LEU A 219 -9.88 -6.35 -14.24
C LEU A 219 -10.71 -6.88 -13.06
N PHE A 220 -11.53 -6.04 -12.44
CA PHE A 220 -12.40 -6.45 -11.35
C PHE A 220 -13.45 -7.47 -11.81
N THR A 221 -14.17 -7.20 -12.91
CA THR A 221 -15.22 -8.08 -13.43
C THR A 221 -14.70 -9.41 -13.91
N ASP A 222 -13.57 -9.42 -14.63
CA ASP A 222 -12.93 -10.65 -15.10
C ASP A 222 -12.53 -11.54 -13.91
N THR A 223 -12.04 -10.91 -12.84
CA THR A 223 -11.67 -11.62 -11.61
C THR A 223 -12.91 -12.18 -10.91
N LEU A 224 -14.03 -11.45 -10.89
CA LEU A 224 -15.31 -11.96 -10.36
C LEU A 224 -15.83 -13.14 -11.18
N ASP A 225 -15.74 -13.07 -12.51
CA ASP A 225 -16.19 -14.15 -13.41
C ASP A 225 -15.40 -15.43 -13.18
N LYS A 226 -14.07 -15.33 -12.99
CA LYS A 226 -13.21 -16.48 -12.66
C LYS A 226 -13.60 -17.21 -11.38
N VAL A 227 -14.18 -16.51 -10.42
CA VAL A 227 -14.63 -17.10 -9.13
C VAL A 227 -16.14 -17.37 -9.08
N GLY A 228 -16.85 -17.23 -10.21
CA GLY A 228 -18.28 -17.49 -10.31
C GLY A 228 -19.18 -16.47 -9.59
N VAL A 229 -18.67 -15.26 -9.34
CA VAL A 229 -19.44 -14.18 -8.73
C VAL A 229 -20.23 -13.46 -9.82
N MET A 230 -21.55 -13.62 -9.78
CA MET A 230 -22.45 -12.95 -10.72
C MET A 230 -22.61 -11.47 -10.35
N TRP A 231 -22.27 -10.60 -11.29
CA TRP A 231 -22.36 -9.15 -11.13
C TRP A 231 -23.25 -8.53 -12.21
N THR A 232 -23.51 -7.22 -12.09
CA THR A 232 -24.28 -6.46 -13.07
C THR A 232 -23.71 -5.05 -13.18
N SER A 233 -23.45 -4.60 -14.42
CA SER A 233 -23.09 -3.22 -14.70
C SER A 233 -24.28 -2.30 -14.45
N CYS A 234 -24.06 -1.21 -13.71
CA CYS A 234 -25.07 -0.25 -13.29
C CYS A 234 -24.64 1.16 -13.74
N PRO A 235 -24.85 1.51 -15.02
CA PRO A 235 -24.44 2.80 -15.54
C PRO A 235 -25.21 3.96 -14.89
N ARG A 236 -24.50 5.07 -14.63
CA ARG A 236 -25.07 6.31 -14.11
C ARG A 236 -24.93 7.38 -15.19
N GLY A 237 -26.06 7.89 -15.69
CA GLY A 237 -26.07 8.86 -16.79
C GLY A 237 -25.46 8.31 -18.09
N GLY A 238 -25.61 7.00 -18.35
CA GLY A 238 -25.05 6.33 -19.52
C GLY A 238 -23.61 5.83 -19.37
N VAL A 239 -22.92 6.16 -18.27
CA VAL A 239 -21.52 5.76 -18.07
C VAL A 239 -21.41 4.59 -17.07
N PRO A 240 -20.76 3.46 -17.43
CA PRO A 240 -20.78 2.21 -16.65
C PRO A 240 -19.80 2.21 -15.47
N TYR A 241 -19.80 3.24 -14.63
CA TYR A 241 -18.85 3.36 -13.51
C TYR A 241 -19.08 2.37 -12.36
N ASN A 242 -20.28 1.84 -12.22
CA ASN A 242 -20.66 1.06 -11.05
C ASN A 242 -20.93 -0.39 -11.40
N ILE A 243 -20.44 -1.28 -10.56
CA ILE A 243 -20.65 -2.73 -10.62
C ILE A 243 -21.38 -3.15 -9.34
N SER A 244 -22.46 -3.90 -9.49
CA SER A 244 -23.31 -4.35 -8.39
C SER A 244 -23.31 -5.88 -8.31
N VAL A 245 -23.03 -6.42 -7.13
CA VAL A 245 -23.20 -7.85 -6.80
C VAL A 245 -24.32 -7.98 -5.79
N ALA A 246 -25.47 -8.50 -6.24
CA ALA A 246 -26.70 -8.55 -5.43
C ALA A 246 -27.33 -9.95 -5.35
N ARG A 247 -26.85 -10.93 -6.13
CA ARG A 247 -27.39 -12.28 -6.08
C ARG A 247 -26.95 -12.95 -4.78
N LYS A 248 -27.90 -13.53 -4.05
CA LYS A 248 -27.66 -14.12 -2.71
C LYS A 248 -26.46 -15.09 -2.67
N PRO A 249 -26.28 -16.04 -3.62
CA PRO A 249 -25.10 -16.91 -3.62
C PRO A 249 -23.78 -16.15 -3.83
N SER A 250 -23.77 -15.18 -4.74
CA SER A 250 -22.59 -14.37 -5.04
C SER A 250 -22.21 -13.43 -3.90
N VAL A 251 -23.20 -12.86 -3.20
CA VAL A 251 -22.96 -12.08 -1.98
C VAL A 251 -22.41 -12.97 -0.87
N ALA A 252 -22.91 -14.20 -0.70
CA ALA A 252 -22.36 -15.13 0.28
C ALA A 252 -20.90 -15.53 -0.02
N LEU A 253 -20.55 -15.71 -1.29
CA LEU A 253 -19.15 -15.94 -1.71
C LEU A 253 -18.28 -14.72 -1.37
N MET A 254 -18.74 -13.51 -1.70
CA MET A 254 -18.03 -12.28 -1.36
C MET A 254 -17.85 -12.12 0.16
N ASP A 255 -18.89 -12.39 0.94
CA ASP A 255 -18.84 -12.32 2.42
C ASP A 255 -17.78 -13.27 2.99
N ALA A 256 -17.69 -14.49 2.46
CA ALA A 256 -16.75 -15.51 2.92
C ALA A 256 -15.28 -15.16 2.65
N HIS A 257 -14.98 -14.41 1.59
CA HIS A 257 -13.60 -14.15 1.14
C HIS A 257 -13.14 -12.70 1.33
N VAL A 258 -14.04 -11.73 1.18
CA VAL A 258 -13.74 -10.30 1.37
C VAL A 258 -13.90 -9.87 2.82
N GLY A 259 -14.80 -10.50 3.58
CA GLY A 259 -15.03 -10.15 4.97
C GLY A 259 -15.60 -8.74 5.20
N PRO A 260 -15.79 -8.34 6.47
CA PRO A 260 -16.36 -7.06 6.83
C PRO A 260 -15.33 -5.91 6.73
N LYS A 261 -15.84 -4.70 6.43
CA LYS A 261 -15.12 -3.44 6.69
C LYS A 261 -15.34 -3.07 8.17
N TYR A 262 -14.26 -2.95 8.94
CA TYR A 262 -14.25 -2.49 10.33
C TYR A 262 -12.96 -1.76 10.65
#